data_AF-F3CDQ5-F1
#
_entry.id   AF-F3CDQ5-F1
#
_cell.length_a   1.000
_cell.length_b   1.000
_cell.length_c   1.000
_cell.angle_alpha   90.00
_cell.angle_beta   90.00
_cell.angle_gamma   90.00
#
_symmetry.space_group_name_H-M   'P 1'
#
loop_
_entity.id
_entity.type
_entity.pdbx_description
1 polymer ?
#
loop_
_entity_poly.entity_id
_entity_poly.type
_entity_poly.pdbx_seq_one_letter_code
_entity_poly.pdbx_strand_id
1 'polypeptide(L)'
;KEFVGNPAARQRYWARAMLGWPRIRAAQANAAHRALAALQVENAISGLITQNVDTLHSQAGSQDVIELHGSLHRVLCLDCQQRSERADIQEQMLEQNPYLLGVDAIQAPDGDTLLDPAFEAGFKVPRCPHCEGDRLKPDVVFFGENVAPQTAAKATSSVEQAGGLLVVGTSLMAWSAFRLCKAMVEQGKPVIAINHGKTRADELLEMKIEASCEQGTAVDRRAAQRALEQPNCPP
;
A
#
# COMPACT_ATOMS: atom_id res chain seq x y z
N LYS A 1 11.13 -12.92 -7.70
CA LYS A 1 12.12 -13.67 -8.53
C LYS A 1 11.56 -14.02 -9.91
N GLU A 2 10.34 -14.54 -10.02
CA GLU A 2 9.75 -14.89 -11.33
C GLU A 2 9.56 -13.66 -12.24
N PHE A 3 8.85 -12.60 -11.82
CA PHE A 3 8.62 -11.42 -12.65
C PHE A 3 9.92 -10.78 -13.19
N VAL A 4 10.90 -10.54 -12.32
CA VAL A 4 12.16 -9.87 -12.70
C VAL A 4 12.96 -10.68 -13.72
N GLY A 5 13.02 -12.01 -13.54
CA GLY A 5 13.82 -12.89 -14.38
C GLY A 5 13.10 -13.45 -15.61
N ASN A 6 11.76 -13.39 -15.67
CA ASN A 6 10.97 -14.09 -16.68
C ASN A 6 10.17 -13.10 -17.56
N PRO A 7 10.57 -12.89 -18.84
CA PRO A 7 9.84 -12.03 -19.77
C PRO A 7 8.36 -12.40 -19.93
N ALA A 8 8.02 -13.69 -19.98
CA ALA A 8 6.64 -14.14 -20.11
C ALA A 8 5.82 -13.79 -18.86
N ALA A 9 6.41 -13.84 -17.66
CA ALA A 9 5.73 -13.40 -16.44
C ALA A 9 5.47 -11.89 -16.44
N ARG A 10 6.41 -11.09 -16.96
CA ARG A 10 6.18 -9.64 -17.14
C ARG A 10 5.07 -9.35 -18.13
N GLN A 11 5.05 -10.08 -19.24
CA GLN A 11 4.02 -9.97 -20.27
C GLN A 11 2.62 -10.22 -19.70
N ARG A 12 2.42 -11.37 -19.02
CA ARG A 12 1.14 -11.70 -18.38
C ARG A 12 0.72 -10.65 -17.36
N TYR A 13 1.64 -10.22 -16.50
CA TYR A 13 1.36 -9.20 -15.49
C TYR A 13 0.92 -7.88 -16.14
N TRP A 14 1.67 -7.36 -17.12
CA TRP A 14 1.36 -6.07 -17.74
C TRP A 14 0.06 -6.12 -18.55
N ALA A 15 -0.27 -7.23 -19.20
CA ALA A 15 -1.55 -7.41 -19.88
C ALA A 15 -2.73 -7.27 -18.91
N ARG A 16 -2.67 -7.98 -17.78
CA ARG A 16 -3.68 -7.91 -16.71
C ARG A 16 -3.73 -6.53 -16.06
N ALA A 17 -2.57 -5.96 -15.75
CA ALA A 17 -2.44 -4.65 -15.13
C ALA A 17 -2.93 -3.51 -16.04
N MET A 18 -2.80 -3.64 -17.37
CA MET A 18 -3.38 -2.69 -18.33
C MET A 18 -4.91 -2.66 -18.22
N LEU A 19 -5.54 -3.84 -18.15
CA LEU A 19 -7.00 -3.97 -18.06
C LEU A 19 -7.55 -3.62 -16.67
N GLY A 20 -6.79 -3.89 -15.61
CA GLY A 20 -7.17 -3.53 -14.23
C GLY A 20 -6.99 -2.05 -13.87
N TRP A 21 -6.12 -1.33 -14.59
CA TRP A 21 -5.76 0.06 -14.26
C TRP A 21 -6.92 1.06 -14.17
N PRO A 22 -7.95 1.04 -15.04
CA PRO A 22 -9.08 1.97 -14.94
C PRO A 22 -9.76 1.95 -13.57
N ARG A 23 -9.86 0.77 -12.94
CA ARG A 23 -10.45 0.63 -11.60
C ARG A 23 -9.56 1.21 -10.51
N ILE A 24 -8.25 0.93 -10.57
CA ILE A 24 -7.28 1.51 -9.63
C ILE A 24 -7.31 3.03 -9.70
N ARG A 25 -7.28 3.58 -10.92
CA ARG A 25 -7.34 5.04 -11.16
C ARG A 25 -8.65 5.67 -10.67
N ALA A 26 -9.77 4.94 -10.77
CA ALA A 26 -11.09 5.44 -10.37
C ALA A 26 -11.38 5.28 -8.87
N ALA A 27 -10.53 4.55 -8.12
CA ALA A 27 -10.71 4.38 -6.68
C ALA A 27 -10.65 5.73 -5.96
N GLN A 28 -11.50 5.89 -4.94
CA GLN A 28 -11.58 7.12 -4.15
C GLN A 28 -11.37 6.81 -2.67
N ALA A 29 -10.77 7.79 -1.98
CA ALA A 29 -10.63 7.75 -0.53
C ALA A 29 -12.01 7.58 0.15
N ASN A 30 -12.09 6.68 1.12
CA ASN A 30 -13.28 6.50 1.95
C ASN A 30 -13.22 7.35 3.25
N ALA A 31 -14.22 7.16 4.13
CA ALA A 31 -14.32 7.90 5.38
C ALA A 31 -13.11 7.71 6.30
N ALA A 32 -12.53 6.50 6.35
CA ALA A 32 -11.38 6.21 7.19
C ALA A 32 -10.13 6.98 6.75
N HIS A 33 -9.86 7.06 5.45
CA HIS A 33 -8.74 7.84 4.92
C HIS A 33 -8.88 9.33 5.29
N ARG A 34 -10.09 9.89 5.14
CA ARG A 34 -10.39 11.28 5.51
C ARG A 34 -10.27 11.52 7.01
N ALA A 35 -10.71 10.58 7.84
CA ALA A 35 -10.58 10.68 9.29
C ALA A 35 -9.11 10.71 9.73
N LEU A 36 -8.26 9.84 9.15
CA LEU A 36 -6.82 9.85 9.42
C LEU A 36 -6.14 11.15 8.96
N ALA A 37 -6.52 11.67 7.80
CA ALA A 37 -6.04 12.97 7.33
C ALA A 37 -6.44 14.10 8.30
N ALA A 38 -7.68 14.09 8.80
CA ALA A 38 -8.14 15.08 9.78
C ALA A 38 -7.37 15.00 11.11
N LEU A 39 -7.10 13.78 11.61
CA LEU A 39 -6.27 13.59 12.80
C LEU A 39 -4.85 14.13 12.64
N GLN A 40 -4.27 14.03 11.43
CA GLN A 40 -2.96 14.60 11.14
C GLN A 40 -3.00 16.13 11.18
N VAL A 41 -4.03 16.75 10.58
CA VAL A 41 -4.24 18.21 10.62
C VAL A 41 -4.42 18.72 12.05
N GLU A 42 -5.10 17.94 12.89
CA GLU A 42 -5.30 18.22 14.32
C GLU A 42 -4.05 17.95 15.18
N ASN A 43 -2.94 17.50 14.58
CA ASN A 43 -1.69 17.07 15.24
C ASN A 43 -1.88 15.90 16.24
N ALA A 44 -2.98 15.15 16.13
CA ALA A 44 -3.22 13.96 16.94
C ALA A 44 -2.39 12.75 16.47
N ILE A 45 -1.99 12.72 15.20
CA ILE A 45 -1.00 11.78 14.67
C ILE A 45 0.13 12.57 13.99
N SER A 46 1.38 12.19 14.26
CA SER A 46 2.57 12.87 13.70
C SER A 46 3.00 12.34 12.34
N GLY A 47 2.51 11.17 11.93
CA GLY A 47 2.88 10.54 10.67
C GLY A 47 1.95 9.40 10.29
N LEU A 48 2.02 8.99 9.03
CA LEU A 48 1.21 7.91 8.47
C LEU A 48 2.09 6.96 7.66
N ILE A 49 2.07 5.67 8.02
CA ILE A 49 2.74 4.59 7.31
C ILE A 49 1.65 3.69 6.73
N THR A 50 1.69 3.43 5.42
CA THR A 50 0.70 2.56 4.76
C THR A 50 1.37 1.38 4.08
N GLN A 51 0.72 0.21 4.16
CA GLN A 51 1.05 -0.96 3.36
C GLN A 51 0.33 -0.93 2.00
N ASN A 52 -0.69 -0.10 1.86
CA ASN A 52 -1.45 0.01 0.62
C ASN A 52 -0.61 0.69 -0.46
N VAL A 53 -0.92 0.36 -1.70
CA VAL A 53 -0.21 0.84 -2.90
C VAL A 53 -1.13 1.69 -3.79
N ASP A 54 -2.26 2.15 -3.25
CA ASP A 54 -3.39 2.76 -3.96
C ASP A 54 -3.41 4.29 -3.95
N THR A 55 -2.51 4.94 -3.21
CA THR A 55 -2.42 6.41 -3.01
C THR A 55 -3.62 7.07 -2.31
N LEU A 56 -4.59 6.31 -1.78
CA LEU A 56 -5.83 6.87 -1.25
C LEU A 56 -5.63 7.76 -0.01
N HIS A 57 -4.58 7.53 0.77
CA HIS A 57 -4.23 8.42 1.89
C HIS A 57 -3.81 9.82 1.42
N SER A 58 -2.96 9.90 0.40
CA SER A 58 -2.53 11.17 -0.21
C SER A 58 -3.72 11.87 -0.86
N GLN A 59 -4.58 11.13 -1.58
CA GLN A 59 -5.81 11.68 -2.15
C GLN A 59 -6.78 12.22 -1.08
N ALA A 60 -6.78 11.64 0.12
CA ALA A 60 -7.57 12.11 1.26
C ALA A 60 -6.98 13.36 1.96
N GLY A 61 -5.78 13.80 1.56
CA GLY A 61 -5.08 14.94 2.14
C GLY A 61 -4.09 14.61 3.26
N SER A 62 -3.76 13.33 3.47
CA SER A 62 -2.66 12.97 4.38
C SER A 62 -1.32 13.45 3.79
N GLN A 63 -0.45 13.99 4.64
CA GLN A 63 0.85 14.55 4.25
C GLN A 63 1.99 13.61 4.65
N ASP A 64 3.10 13.67 3.90
CA ASP A 64 4.34 12.92 4.16
C ASP A 64 4.16 11.40 4.36
N VAL A 65 3.14 10.82 3.72
CA VAL A 65 2.79 9.39 3.80
C VAL A 65 3.99 8.51 3.43
N ILE A 66 4.31 7.56 4.31
CA ILE A 66 5.34 6.55 4.08
C ILE A 66 4.68 5.32 3.44
N GLU A 67 4.80 5.20 2.11
CA GLU A 67 4.33 4.06 1.33
C GLU A 67 5.29 2.87 1.48
N LEU A 68 5.05 2.02 2.47
CA LEU A 68 5.95 0.92 2.84
C LEU A 68 6.16 -0.07 1.70
N HIS A 69 5.13 -0.32 0.89
CA HIS A 69 5.16 -1.25 -0.24
C HIS A 69 5.15 -0.54 -1.60
N GLY A 70 5.44 0.76 -1.65
CA GLY A 70 5.48 1.54 -2.88
C GLY A 70 4.09 1.93 -3.39
N SER A 71 3.94 2.14 -4.70
CA SER A 71 2.70 2.65 -5.30
C SER A 71 2.45 2.06 -6.68
N LEU A 72 1.19 1.68 -6.95
CA LEU A 72 0.72 1.27 -8.28
C LEU A 72 0.65 2.43 -9.26
N HIS A 73 0.70 3.68 -8.78
CA HIS A 73 0.69 4.87 -9.63
C HIS A 73 2.07 5.20 -10.22
N ARG A 74 3.12 4.44 -9.86
CA ARG A 74 4.47 4.61 -10.37
C ARG A 74 5.00 3.33 -11.01
N VAL A 75 5.86 3.49 -12.00
CA VAL A 75 6.55 2.40 -12.70
C VAL A 75 8.06 2.63 -12.59
N LEU A 76 8.80 1.59 -12.19
CA LEU A 76 10.24 1.59 -12.09
C LEU A 76 10.84 0.80 -13.27
N CYS A 77 11.80 1.40 -13.96
CA CYS A 77 12.64 0.67 -14.89
C CYS A 77 13.77 -0.05 -14.15
N LEU A 78 13.86 -1.37 -14.28
CA LEU A 78 14.91 -2.14 -13.63
C LEU A 78 16.28 -2.00 -14.32
N ASP A 79 16.32 -1.45 -15.54
CA ASP A 79 17.56 -1.22 -16.31
C ASP A 79 18.24 0.09 -15.91
N CYS A 80 17.51 1.21 -15.95
CA CYS A 80 18.07 2.54 -15.69
C CYS A 80 17.65 3.15 -14.34
N GLN A 81 16.82 2.45 -13.55
CA GLN A 81 16.32 2.88 -12.24
C GLN A 81 15.47 4.18 -12.26
N GLN A 82 15.10 4.67 -13.44
CA GLN A 82 14.19 5.81 -13.56
C GLN A 82 12.74 5.39 -13.29
N ARG A 83 11.99 6.34 -12.71
CA ARG A 83 10.56 6.20 -12.45
C ARG A 83 9.75 6.99 -13.49
N SER A 84 8.62 6.43 -13.87
CA SER A 84 7.63 7.08 -14.73
C SER A 84 6.25 6.98 -14.09
N GLU A 85 5.36 7.92 -14.43
CA GLU A 85 3.97 7.84 -14.00
C GLU A 85 3.28 6.64 -14.66
N ARG A 86 2.46 5.92 -13.90
CA ARG A 86 1.74 4.75 -14.42
C ARG A 86 0.75 5.12 -15.52
N ALA A 87 0.24 6.36 -15.52
CA ALA A 87 -0.65 6.89 -16.54
C ALA A 87 0.03 6.94 -17.92
N ASP A 88 1.25 7.47 -18.01
CA ASP A 88 1.99 7.56 -19.28
C ASP A 88 2.28 6.16 -19.86
N ILE A 89 2.67 5.22 -18.98
CA ILE A 89 2.87 3.81 -19.37
C ILE A 89 1.55 3.15 -19.79
N GLN A 90 0.41 3.56 -19.22
CA GLN A 90 -0.90 3.07 -19.66
C GLN A 90 -1.19 3.47 -21.10
N GLU A 91 -0.96 4.74 -21.45
CA GLU A 91 -1.22 5.26 -22.80
C GLU A 91 -0.39 4.50 -23.83
N GLN A 92 0.90 4.30 -23.55
CA GLN A 92 1.77 3.47 -24.38
C GLN A 92 1.21 2.04 -24.57
N MET A 93 0.73 1.41 -23.50
CA MET A 93 0.17 0.06 -23.60
C MET A 93 -1.13 0.01 -24.43
N LEU A 94 -2.00 1.02 -24.31
CA LEU A 94 -3.24 1.12 -25.07
C LEU A 94 -2.96 1.28 -26.57
N GLU A 95 -1.99 2.11 -26.93
CA GLU A 95 -1.55 2.31 -28.33
C GLU A 95 -0.94 1.04 -28.94
N GLN A 96 -0.14 0.32 -28.16
CA GLN A 96 0.57 -0.88 -28.63
C GLN A 96 -0.31 -2.13 -28.69
N ASN A 97 -1.41 -2.15 -27.93
CA ASN A 97 -2.29 -3.31 -27.76
C ASN A 97 -3.78 -2.98 -28.03
N PRO A 98 -4.13 -2.43 -29.21
CA PRO A 98 -5.49 -1.99 -29.49
C PRO A 98 -6.52 -3.12 -29.49
N TYR A 99 -6.09 -4.37 -29.69
CA TYR A 99 -6.96 -5.56 -29.68
C TYR A 99 -7.52 -5.89 -28.29
N LEU A 100 -6.95 -5.32 -27.22
CA LEU A 100 -7.45 -5.47 -25.84
C LEU A 100 -8.43 -4.36 -25.45
N LEU A 101 -8.65 -3.35 -26.29
CA LEU A 101 -9.61 -2.29 -26.01
C LEU A 101 -11.02 -2.88 -25.99
N GLY A 102 -11.75 -2.65 -24.90
CA GLY A 102 -13.11 -3.15 -24.73
C GLY A 102 -13.21 -4.64 -24.37
N VAL A 103 -12.09 -5.31 -24.08
CA VAL A 103 -12.12 -6.65 -23.48
C VAL A 103 -12.56 -6.53 -22.03
N ASP A 104 -13.72 -7.10 -21.71
CA ASP A 104 -14.22 -7.21 -20.34
C ASP A 104 -13.40 -8.25 -19.58
N ALA A 105 -12.43 -7.78 -18.81
CA ALA A 105 -11.61 -8.63 -17.98
C ALA A 105 -12.32 -8.95 -16.65
N ILE A 106 -12.49 -10.24 -16.36
CA ILE A 106 -13.14 -10.70 -15.12
C ILE A 106 -12.20 -10.41 -13.95
N GLN A 107 -12.73 -9.86 -12.87
CA GLN A 107 -11.97 -9.67 -11.64
C GLN A 107 -12.10 -10.92 -10.77
N ALA A 108 -10.97 -11.47 -10.34
CA ALA A 108 -10.94 -12.47 -9.30
C ALA A 108 -11.34 -11.86 -7.94
N PRO A 109 -11.81 -12.68 -6.98
CA PRO A 109 -12.20 -12.19 -5.64
C PRO A 109 -11.10 -11.46 -4.87
N ASP A 110 -9.83 -11.75 -5.17
CA ASP A 110 -8.65 -11.10 -4.60
C ASP A 110 -8.25 -9.80 -5.31
N GLY A 111 -8.97 -9.41 -6.37
CA GLY A 111 -8.73 -8.20 -7.16
C GLY A 111 -7.80 -8.39 -8.35
N ASP A 112 -7.32 -9.61 -8.61
CA ASP A 112 -6.53 -9.88 -9.81
C ASP A 112 -7.41 -9.84 -11.07
N THR A 113 -6.87 -9.26 -12.13
CA THR A 113 -7.54 -9.26 -13.43
C THR A 113 -7.27 -10.57 -14.15
N LEU A 114 -8.31 -11.36 -14.42
CA LEU A 114 -8.24 -12.59 -15.18
C LEU A 114 -8.35 -12.29 -16.68
N LEU A 115 -7.41 -12.83 -17.44
CA LEU A 115 -7.36 -12.71 -18.90
C LEU A 115 -7.08 -14.09 -19.48
N ASP A 116 -7.74 -14.43 -20.59
CA ASP A 116 -7.45 -15.68 -21.30
C ASP A 116 -5.98 -15.68 -21.75
N PRO A 117 -5.21 -16.76 -21.51
CA PRO A 117 -3.81 -16.87 -21.95
C PRO A 117 -3.59 -16.57 -23.44
N ALA A 118 -4.58 -16.79 -24.31
CA ALA A 118 -4.50 -16.45 -25.72
C ALA A 118 -4.34 -14.94 -25.95
N PHE A 119 -4.99 -14.10 -25.14
CA PHE A 119 -4.84 -12.65 -25.19
C PHE A 119 -3.52 -12.17 -24.57
N GLU A 120 -2.97 -12.90 -23.60
CA GLU A 120 -1.70 -12.59 -22.96
C GLU A 120 -0.50 -12.80 -23.90
N ALA A 121 -0.52 -13.86 -24.72
CA ALA A 121 0.60 -14.23 -25.58
C ALA A 121 0.92 -13.16 -26.64
N GLY A 122 -0.10 -12.44 -27.12
CA GLY A 122 0.04 -11.36 -28.11
C GLY A 122 0.45 -10.00 -27.52
N PHE A 123 0.53 -9.88 -26.19
CA PHE A 123 0.68 -8.59 -25.53
C PHE A 123 2.07 -8.00 -25.74
N LYS A 124 2.13 -6.76 -26.22
CA LYS A 124 3.36 -5.96 -26.32
C LYS A 124 3.61 -5.26 -24.99
N VAL A 125 4.68 -5.70 -24.32
CA VAL A 125 5.15 -5.10 -23.07
C VAL A 125 5.68 -3.69 -23.32
N PRO A 126 5.28 -2.68 -22.52
CA PRO A 126 5.77 -1.31 -22.68
C PRO A 126 7.28 -1.26 -22.44
N ARG A 127 7.96 -0.37 -23.17
CA ARG A 127 9.39 -0.10 -23.01
C ARG A 127 9.61 1.17 -22.21
N CYS A 128 10.70 1.21 -21.46
CA CYS A 128 11.07 2.37 -20.67
C CYS A 128 11.23 3.62 -21.56
N PRO A 129 10.57 4.75 -21.24
CA PRO A 129 10.69 5.98 -22.01
C PRO A 129 12.06 6.66 -21.88
N HIS A 130 12.91 6.22 -20.95
CA HIS A 130 14.22 6.82 -20.68
C HIS A 130 15.40 6.06 -21.31
N CYS A 131 15.30 4.73 -21.42
CA CYS A 131 16.40 3.90 -21.92
C CYS A 131 15.97 2.79 -22.90
N GLU A 132 14.69 2.75 -23.26
CA GLU A 132 14.07 1.73 -24.13
C GLU A 132 14.15 0.28 -23.60
N GLY A 133 14.60 0.09 -22.36
CA GLY A 133 14.66 -1.21 -21.69
C GLY A 133 13.28 -1.86 -21.54
N ASP A 134 13.26 -3.19 -21.52
CA ASP A 134 12.04 -4.02 -21.49
C ASP A 134 11.68 -4.53 -20.08
N ARG A 135 12.43 -4.11 -19.06
CA ARG A 135 12.24 -4.51 -17.67
C ARG A 135 11.55 -3.42 -16.85
N LEU A 136 10.39 -2.97 -17.33
CA LEU A 136 9.49 -2.16 -16.51
C LEU A 136 8.80 -3.03 -15.45
N LYS A 137 8.72 -2.50 -14.24
CA LYS A 137 8.06 -3.11 -13.09
C LYS A 137 7.18 -2.05 -12.42
N PRO A 138 5.97 -2.38 -11.93
CA PRO A 138 5.28 -1.49 -10.98
C PRO A 138 6.21 -1.18 -9.79
N ASP A 139 6.24 0.07 -9.33
CA ASP A 139 7.07 0.52 -8.20
C ASP A 139 6.43 0.09 -6.86
N VAL A 140 6.18 -1.20 -6.74
CA VAL A 140 5.60 -1.87 -5.56
C VAL A 140 6.50 -2.99 -5.07
N VAL A 141 6.45 -3.32 -3.79
CA VAL A 141 7.18 -4.46 -3.22
C VAL A 141 6.35 -5.73 -3.46
N PHE A 142 6.87 -6.68 -4.24
CA PHE A 142 6.20 -7.98 -4.41
C PHE A 142 6.44 -8.90 -3.21
N PHE A 143 5.62 -9.95 -3.09
CA PHE A 143 5.81 -10.97 -2.07
C PHE A 143 7.22 -11.58 -2.16
N GLY A 144 7.91 -11.63 -1.02
CA GLY A 144 9.29 -12.09 -0.92
C GLY A 144 10.35 -11.06 -1.34
N GLU A 145 9.97 -9.86 -1.78
CA GLU A 145 10.88 -8.73 -1.94
C GLU A 145 11.02 -7.95 -0.63
N ASN A 146 12.15 -7.24 -0.50
CA ASN A 146 12.39 -6.36 0.63
C ASN A 146 11.86 -4.97 0.35
N VAL A 147 11.32 -4.33 1.39
CA VAL A 147 11.08 -2.88 1.39
C VAL A 147 12.40 -2.15 1.13
N ALA A 148 12.36 -1.10 0.31
CA ALA A 148 13.53 -0.29 0.01
C ALA A 148 14.20 0.20 1.32
N PRO A 149 15.55 0.10 1.46
CA PRO A 149 16.23 0.40 2.71
C PRO A 149 15.93 1.80 3.26
N GLN A 150 15.85 2.81 2.39
CA GLN A 150 15.53 4.18 2.77
C GLN A 150 14.09 4.30 3.32
N THR A 151 13.11 3.66 2.67
CA THR A 151 11.72 3.62 3.14
C THR A 151 11.60 2.88 4.47
N ALA A 152 12.30 1.75 4.60
CA ALA A 152 12.37 0.98 5.84
C ALA A 152 12.94 1.82 6.99
N ALA A 153 14.06 2.52 6.75
CA ALA A 153 14.68 3.39 7.74
C ALA A 153 13.77 4.56 8.12
N LYS A 154 13.10 5.19 7.15
CA LYS A 154 12.13 6.27 7.40
C LYS A 154 10.96 5.78 8.28
N ALA A 155 10.40 4.61 7.98
CA ALA A 155 9.32 4.00 8.76
C ALA A 155 9.77 3.69 10.20
N THR A 156 10.95 3.07 10.36
CA THR A 156 11.51 2.77 11.69
C THR A 156 11.75 4.05 12.49
N SER A 157 12.37 5.07 11.90
CA SER A 157 12.64 6.34 12.56
C SER A 157 11.34 7.06 12.98
N SER A 158 10.31 7.02 12.15
CA SER A 158 8.99 7.57 12.49
C SER A 158 8.36 6.87 13.69
N VAL A 159 8.54 5.56 13.83
CA VAL A 159 8.06 4.77 14.96
C VAL A 159 8.86 5.06 16.23
N GLU A 160 10.18 5.17 16.12
CA GLU A 160 11.06 5.52 17.26
C GLU A 160 10.76 6.90 17.86
N GLN A 161 10.34 7.85 17.02
CA GLN A 161 10.02 9.21 17.45
C GLN A 161 8.57 9.38 17.95
N ALA A 162 7.67 8.45 17.62
CA ALA A 162 6.27 8.53 18.05
C ALA A 162 6.08 8.11 19.51
N GLY A 163 5.02 8.61 20.15
CA GLY A 163 4.63 8.23 21.52
C GLY A 163 3.81 6.94 21.60
N GLY A 164 3.26 6.47 20.48
CA GLY A 164 2.45 5.26 20.38
C GLY A 164 2.07 4.98 18.93
N LEU A 165 1.56 3.77 18.65
CA LEU A 165 1.22 3.33 17.29
C LEU A 165 -0.26 2.93 17.19
N LEU A 166 -0.99 3.58 16.29
CA LEU A 166 -2.34 3.18 15.90
C LEU A 166 -2.31 2.36 14.61
N VAL A 167 -2.71 1.09 14.71
CA VAL A 167 -2.83 0.15 13.59
C VAL A 167 -4.28 0.15 13.09
N VAL A 168 -4.50 0.37 11.79
CA VAL A 168 -5.84 0.42 11.22
C VAL A 168 -5.97 -0.54 10.04
N GLY A 169 -6.94 -1.46 10.10
CA GLY A 169 -7.37 -2.24 8.94
C GLY A 169 -6.34 -3.19 8.34
N THR A 170 -5.51 -3.83 9.17
CA THR A 170 -4.48 -4.76 8.70
C THR A 170 -4.37 -5.99 9.61
N SER A 171 -4.24 -7.16 9.00
CA SER A 171 -3.95 -8.41 9.71
C SER A 171 -2.53 -8.46 10.28
N LEU A 172 -1.62 -7.59 9.81
CA LEU A 172 -0.20 -7.56 10.17
C LEU A 172 0.52 -8.90 9.93
N MET A 173 0.03 -9.76 9.03
CA MET A 173 0.72 -11.03 8.76
C MET A 173 2.08 -10.79 8.09
N ALA A 174 2.18 -9.76 7.25
CA ALA A 174 3.42 -9.33 6.62
C ALA A 174 4.41 -8.80 7.67
N TRP A 175 5.61 -9.38 7.69
CA TRP A 175 6.68 -9.00 8.64
C TRP A 175 7.08 -7.52 8.53
N SER A 176 7.01 -6.94 7.33
CA SER A 176 7.43 -5.56 7.05
C SER A 176 6.71 -4.52 7.90
N ALA A 177 5.40 -4.70 8.14
CA ALA A 177 4.63 -3.86 9.03
C ALA A 177 4.61 -4.37 10.48
N PHE A 178 4.51 -5.69 10.69
CA PHE A 178 4.49 -6.27 12.04
C PHE A 178 5.72 -5.91 12.88
N ARG A 179 6.91 -5.85 12.26
CA ARG A 179 8.14 -5.44 12.94
C ARG A 179 8.10 -4.02 13.51
N LEU A 180 7.24 -3.14 12.95
CA LEU A 180 7.05 -1.78 13.46
C LEU A 180 6.29 -1.81 14.79
N CYS A 181 5.27 -2.68 14.91
CA CYS A 181 4.60 -2.91 16.19
C CYS A 181 5.57 -3.47 17.23
N LYS A 182 6.40 -4.45 16.85
CA LYS A 182 7.45 -4.97 17.75
C LYS A 182 8.39 -3.87 18.23
N ALA A 183 8.88 -3.04 17.32
CA ALA A 183 9.80 -1.95 17.66
C ALA A 183 9.17 -0.92 18.62
N MET A 184 7.87 -0.67 18.51
CA MET A 184 7.13 0.21 19.43
C MET A 184 7.05 -0.41 20.84
N VAL A 185 6.66 -1.68 20.94
CA VAL A 185 6.56 -2.39 22.23
C VAL A 185 7.93 -2.58 22.88
N GLU A 186 8.98 -2.84 22.10
CA GLU A 186 10.36 -2.95 22.59
C GLU A 186 10.87 -1.64 23.22
N GLN A 187 10.27 -0.50 22.87
CA GLN A 187 10.51 0.81 23.50
C GLN A 187 9.60 1.09 24.71
N GLY A 188 8.73 0.15 25.09
CA GLY A 188 7.76 0.32 26.17
C GLY A 188 6.62 1.28 25.83
N LYS A 189 6.31 1.47 24.54
CA LYS A 189 5.27 2.41 24.07
C LYS A 189 4.01 1.67 23.60
N PRO A 190 2.81 2.29 23.73
CA PRO A 190 1.54 1.66 23.42
C PRO A 190 1.38 1.34 21.93
N VAL A 191 0.75 0.20 21.65
CA VAL A 191 0.23 -0.15 20.32
C VAL A 191 -1.26 -0.44 20.45
N ILE A 192 -2.07 0.25 19.66
CA ILE A 192 -3.53 0.13 19.64
C ILE A 192 -3.94 -0.27 18.23
N ALA A 193 -5.01 -1.07 18.09
CA ALA A 193 -5.54 -1.41 16.78
C ALA A 193 -7.03 -1.09 16.63
N ILE A 194 -7.43 -0.67 15.43
CA ILE A 194 -8.79 -0.67 14.92
C ILE A 194 -8.84 -1.67 13.78
N ASN A 195 -9.33 -2.89 14.05
CA ASN A 195 -9.35 -3.93 13.04
C ASN A 195 -10.42 -4.98 13.34
N HIS A 196 -11.09 -5.47 12.30
CA HIS A 196 -11.93 -6.66 12.39
C HIS A 196 -11.12 -7.94 12.22
N GLY A 197 -11.37 -8.93 13.06
CA GLY A 197 -10.73 -10.24 12.99
C GLY A 197 -9.30 -10.24 13.53
N LYS A 198 -8.65 -11.40 13.45
CA LYS A 198 -7.33 -11.66 14.06
C LYS A 198 -6.23 -10.80 13.42
N THR A 199 -5.38 -10.21 14.26
CA THR A 199 -4.11 -9.63 13.83
C THR A 199 -2.94 -10.44 14.37
N ARG A 200 -1.82 -10.45 13.65
CA ARG A 200 -0.57 -11.06 14.14
C ARG A 200 -0.06 -10.40 15.43
N ALA A 201 -0.45 -9.14 15.66
CA ALA A 201 -0.02 -8.36 16.82
C ALA A 201 -0.99 -8.41 17.99
N ASP A 202 -2.05 -9.23 17.97
CA ASP A 202 -3.08 -9.22 19.03
C ASP A 202 -2.50 -9.34 20.45
N GLU A 203 -1.42 -10.13 20.66
CA GLU A 203 -0.73 -10.27 21.96
C GLU A 203 0.18 -9.08 22.33
N LEU A 204 0.47 -8.20 21.39
CA LEU A 204 1.29 -6.98 21.56
C LEU A 204 0.43 -5.72 21.76
N LEU A 205 -0.88 -5.81 21.56
CA LEU A 205 -1.77 -4.66 21.65
C LEU A 205 -2.13 -4.35 23.10
N GLU A 206 -2.06 -3.08 23.45
CA GLU A 206 -2.66 -2.58 24.70
C GLU A 206 -4.19 -2.56 24.59
N MET A 207 -4.69 -2.23 23.41
CA MET A 207 -6.12 -2.17 23.13
C MET A 207 -6.43 -2.52 21.66
N LYS A 208 -7.56 -3.19 21.45
CA LYS A 208 -8.12 -3.45 20.13
C LYS A 208 -9.59 -3.06 20.08
N ILE A 209 -9.93 -2.20 19.12
CA ILE A 209 -11.28 -1.81 18.80
C ILE A 209 -11.75 -2.67 17.61
N GLU A 210 -12.66 -3.59 17.88
CA GLU A 210 -13.24 -4.46 16.86
C GLU A 210 -14.38 -3.76 16.11
N ALA A 211 -14.00 -2.89 15.17
CA ALA A 211 -14.92 -2.15 14.34
C ALA A 211 -14.41 -2.06 12.89
N SER A 212 -15.31 -1.70 11.98
CA SER A 212 -14.91 -1.39 10.61
C SER A 212 -14.04 -0.15 10.65
N CYS A 213 -13.06 -0.04 9.75
CA CYS A 213 -12.14 1.11 9.77
C CYS A 213 -12.90 2.43 9.67
N GLU A 214 -14.00 2.46 8.90
CA GLU A 214 -14.85 3.63 8.72
C GLU A 214 -15.60 4.00 10.00
N GLN A 215 -16.09 3.02 10.77
CA GLN A 215 -16.74 3.26 12.05
C GLN A 215 -15.73 3.58 13.14
N GLY A 216 -14.67 2.79 13.29
CA GLY A 216 -13.69 2.96 14.37
C GLY A 216 -12.91 4.27 14.28
N THR A 217 -12.55 4.72 13.07
CA THR A 217 -11.86 6.02 12.90
C THR A 217 -12.80 7.22 13.07
N ALA A 218 -14.10 7.05 12.86
CA ALA A 218 -15.11 8.09 13.09
C ALA A 218 -15.58 8.17 14.55
N VAL A 219 -15.62 7.03 15.26
CA VAL A 219 -16.30 6.90 16.55
C VAL A 219 -15.40 7.18 17.74
N ASP A 220 -14.08 7.06 17.63
CA ASP A 220 -13.24 7.10 18.83
C ASP A 220 -12.06 8.07 18.83
N ARG A 221 -12.34 9.32 18.43
CA ARG A 221 -11.49 10.48 18.70
C ARG A 221 -11.08 10.56 20.19
N ARG A 222 -11.94 10.14 21.11
CA ARG A 222 -11.70 10.22 22.56
C ARG A 222 -10.94 9.02 23.13
N ALA A 223 -11.16 7.77 22.70
CA ALA A 223 -10.39 6.64 23.21
C ALA A 223 -8.98 6.57 22.60
N ALA A 224 -8.81 6.87 21.31
CA ALA A 224 -7.47 6.92 20.70
C ALA A 224 -6.60 7.98 21.39
N GLN A 225 -7.18 9.13 21.71
CA GLN A 225 -6.50 10.21 22.42
C GLN A 225 -6.25 9.87 23.90
N ARG A 226 -7.22 9.29 24.62
CA ARG A 226 -7.05 8.86 26.03
C ARG A 226 -6.02 7.74 26.20
N ALA A 227 -5.97 6.77 25.28
CA ALA A 227 -5.03 5.67 25.33
C ALA A 227 -3.60 6.11 24.97
N LEU A 228 -3.43 7.20 24.21
CA LEU A 228 -2.13 7.82 23.96
C LEU A 228 -1.70 8.79 25.08
N GLU A 229 -2.64 9.29 25.89
CA GLU A 229 -2.41 10.29 26.96
C GLU A 229 -2.24 9.68 28.37
N GLN A 230 -2.42 8.37 28.58
CA GLN A 230 -2.29 7.73 29.90
C GLN A 230 -1.17 6.67 29.95
N PRO A 231 0.09 7.05 30.20
CA PRO A 231 1.19 6.09 30.23
C PRO A 231 1.31 5.28 31.53
N ASN A 232 0.57 5.58 32.61
CA ASN A 232 0.63 4.82 33.88
C ASN A 232 -0.50 5.24 34.84
N CYS A 233 -1.43 4.33 35.16
CA CYS A 233 -2.09 4.35 36.47
C CYS A 233 -2.61 2.94 36.85
N PRO A 234 -1.98 2.25 37.82
CA PRO A 234 -2.48 0.98 38.37
C PRO A 234 -3.56 1.25 39.44
N PRO A 235 -4.37 0.27 39.89
CA PRO A 235 -3.94 -1.00 40.49
C PRO A 235 -4.11 -2.25 39.61
#